data_AF-A0A8T4NUK7-F1
#
_entry.id   AF-A0A8T4NUK7-F1
#
_cell.length_a   1.000
_cell.length_b   1.000
_cell.length_c   1.000
_cell.angle_alpha   90.00
_cell.angle_beta   90.00
_cell.angle_gamma   90.00
#
_symmetry.space_group_name_H-M   'P 1'
#
loop_
_entity.id
_entity.type
_entity.pdbx_description
1 polymer ?
#
loop_
_entity_poly.entity_id
_entity_poly.type
_entity_poly.pdbx_seq_one_letter_code
_entity_poly.pdbx_strand_id
1 'polypeptide(L)'
;MIQSKKGVELLLTKVINLVIAVIVFLILAYFVFKVFSLFDKNNKLEKINDRLEELSKTVREVFAMKSCNGNCERNVLFFPEPSWFLKTFINYKFPDGQCRGSISCLCVCDTENCDTRYISCQGFDFDVKVTGKYTESLVLIEPGGTASQGDLTISEVIEFKEEAIELQIIKEGNLIRIGEVK
;
A
#
# COMPACT_ATOMS: atom_id res chain seq x y z
N MET A 1 29.71 15.11 -68.13
CA MET A 1 29.69 14.48 -66.79
C MET A 1 28.45 14.95 -66.03
N ILE A 2 27.29 14.34 -66.23
CA ILE A 2 26.08 14.62 -65.44
C ILE A 2 25.31 13.30 -65.26
N GLN A 3 25.83 12.43 -64.39
CA GLN A 3 25.11 11.23 -63.95
C GLN A 3 25.33 11.06 -62.44
N SER A 4 24.59 11.80 -61.60
CA SER A 4 24.49 11.43 -60.18
C SER A 4 23.30 12.01 -59.40
N LYS A 5 22.33 12.73 -60.01
CA LYS A 5 21.25 13.35 -59.22
C LYS A 5 20.10 12.39 -58.86
N LYS A 6 19.75 11.43 -59.72
CA LYS A 6 18.62 10.50 -59.49
C LYS A 6 18.90 9.40 -58.45
N GLY A 7 20.16 9.00 -58.29
CA GLY A 7 20.54 7.97 -57.30
C GLY A 7 20.46 8.49 -55.86
N VAL A 8 20.73 9.78 -55.65
CA VAL A 8 20.71 10.43 -54.33
C VAL A 8 19.28 10.61 -53.83
N GLU A 9 18.33 10.97 -54.69
CA GLU A 9 16.90 11.10 -54.31
C GLU A 9 16.28 9.75 -53.89
N LEU A 10 16.65 8.66 -54.55
CA LEU A 10 16.19 7.31 -54.23
C LEU A 10 16.74 6.81 -52.89
N LEU A 11 18.00 7.14 -52.58
CA LEU A 11 18.61 6.82 -51.28
C LEU A 11 18.01 7.67 -50.15
N LEU A 12 17.82 8.97 -50.35
CA LEU A 12 17.23 9.86 -49.34
C LEU A 12 15.81 9.44 -48.95
N THR A 13 14.99 9.07 -49.93
CA THR A 13 13.60 8.63 -49.67
C THR A 13 13.57 7.35 -48.83
N LYS A 14 14.47 6.40 -49.10
CA LYS A 14 14.57 5.17 -48.31
C LYS A 14 15.08 5.43 -46.89
N VAL A 15 16.05 6.33 -46.71
CA VAL A 15 16.57 6.70 -45.39
C VAL A 15 15.50 7.40 -44.55
N ILE A 16 14.75 8.34 -45.13
CA ILE A 16 13.66 9.04 -44.42
C ILE A 16 12.59 8.03 -43.98
N ASN A 17 12.17 7.11 -44.86
CA ASN A 17 11.20 6.09 -44.50
C ASN A 17 11.71 5.14 -43.40
N LEU A 18 13.00 4.81 -43.41
CA LEU A 18 13.63 4.02 -42.36
C LEU A 18 13.64 4.77 -41.02
N VAL A 19 13.98 6.06 -41.02
CA VAL A 19 13.94 6.91 -39.82
C VAL A 19 12.53 7.00 -39.25
N ILE A 20 11.52 7.22 -40.10
CA ILE A 20 10.11 7.25 -39.69
C ILE A 20 9.71 5.90 -39.08
N ALA A 21 10.08 4.78 -39.71
CA ALA A 21 9.78 3.44 -39.18
C ALA A 21 10.41 3.20 -37.80
N VAL A 22 11.66 3.64 -37.59
CA VAL A 22 12.34 3.56 -36.30
C VAL A 22 11.63 4.43 -35.24
N ILE A 23 11.23 5.65 -35.58
CA ILE A 23 10.49 6.53 -34.66
C ILE A 23 9.16 5.89 -34.26
N VAL A 24 8.40 5.36 -35.22
CA VAL A 24 7.13 4.66 -34.95
C VAL A 24 7.36 3.45 -34.06
N PHE A 25 8.42 2.68 -34.32
CA PHE A 25 8.77 1.52 -33.48
C PHE A 25 9.10 1.92 -32.05
N LEU A 26 9.88 3.00 -31.84
CA LEU A 26 10.20 3.52 -30.51
C LEU A 26 8.95 4.00 -29.76
N ILE A 27 8.03 4.67 -30.46
CA ILE A 27 6.74 5.09 -29.88
C ILE A 27 5.93 3.86 -29.46
N LEU A 28 5.81 2.85 -30.32
CA LEU A 28 5.09 1.62 -30.00
C LEU A 28 5.72 0.89 -28.81
N ALA A 29 7.04 0.73 -28.78
CA ALA A 29 7.74 0.13 -27.67
C ALA A 29 7.47 0.89 -26.35
N TYR A 30 7.56 2.22 -26.37
CA TYR A 30 7.25 3.06 -25.21
C TYR A 30 5.81 2.85 -24.70
N PHE A 31 4.83 2.79 -25.61
CA PHE A 31 3.44 2.52 -25.22
C PHE A 31 3.28 1.14 -24.59
N VAL A 32 3.90 0.10 -25.16
CA VAL A 32 3.88 -1.26 -24.61
C VAL A 32 4.47 -1.27 -23.19
N PHE A 33 5.65 -0.69 -23.00
CA PHE A 33 6.28 -0.58 -21.66
C PHE A 33 5.37 0.14 -20.66
N LYS A 34 4.73 1.24 -21.05
CA LYS A 34 3.83 2.00 -20.17
C LYS A 34 2.61 1.18 -19.76
N VAL A 35 2.03 0.43 -20.69
CA VAL A 35 0.87 -0.44 -20.40
C VAL A 35 1.27 -1.57 -19.46
N PHE A 36 2.37 -2.28 -19.73
CA PHE A 36 2.87 -3.34 -18.84
C PHE A 36 3.16 -2.82 -17.42
N SER A 37 3.75 -1.63 -17.29
CA SER A 37 4.00 -1.02 -15.98
C SER A 37 2.71 -0.69 -15.20
N LEU A 38 1.59 -0.40 -15.88
CA LEU A 38 0.31 -0.17 -15.22
C LEU A 38 -0.32 -1.49 -14.74
N PHE A 39 -0.21 -2.56 -15.53
CA PHE A 39 -0.73 -3.88 -15.16
C PHE A 39 -0.06 -4.46 -13.90
N ASP A 40 1.26 -4.34 -13.77
CA ASP A 40 1.98 -4.84 -12.59
C ASP A 40 1.51 -4.16 -11.30
N LYS A 41 1.26 -2.85 -11.36
CA LYS A 41 0.82 -2.06 -10.19
C LYS A 41 -0.61 -2.38 -9.78
N ASN A 42 -1.51 -2.55 -10.74
CA ASN A 42 -2.91 -2.88 -10.43
C ASN A 42 -3.05 -4.27 -9.80
N ASN A 43 -2.27 -5.24 -10.29
CA ASN A 43 -2.27 -6.61 -9.76
C ASN A 43 -1.77 -6.67 -8.30
N LYS A 44 -0.80 -5.83 -7.93
CA LYS A 44 -0.31 -5.73 -6.54
C LYS A 44 -1.38 -5.20 -5.59
N LEU A 45 -2.10 -4.15 -5.99
CA LEU A 45 -3.17 -3.58 -5.18
C LEU A 45 -4.33 -4.56 -4.97
N GLU A 46 -4.72 -5.28 -6.03
CA GLU A 46 -5.78 -6.30 -5.97
C GLU A 46 -5.42 -7.43 -4.99
N LYS A 47 -4.21 -8.00 -5.10
CA LYS A 47 -3.72 -9.01 -4.15
C LYS A 47 -3.77 -8.53 -2.71
N ILE A 48 -3.36 -7.28 -2.47
CA ILE A 48 -3.33 -6.72 -1.12
C ILE A 48 -4.73 -6.47 -0.58
N ASN A 49 -5.67 -6.03 -1.42
CA ASN A 49 -7.08 -5.94 -1.06
C ASN A 49 -7.63 -7.30 -0.61
N ASP A 50 -7.40 -8.35 -1.39
CA ASP A 50 -7.87 -9.70 -1.08
C ASP A 50 -7.28 -10.21 0.24
N ARG A 51 -5.98 -10.00 0.47
CA ARG A 51 -5.30 -10.39 1.71
C ARG A 51 -5.78 -9.58 2.91
N LEU A 52 -5.97 -8.28 2.74
CA LEU A 52 -6.49 -7.43 3.80
C LEU A 52 -7.94 -7.79 4.13
N GLU A 53 -8.74 -8.17 3.13
CA GLU A 53 -10.10 -8.69 3.35
C GLU A 53 -10.07 -9.98 4.18
N GLU A 54 -9.20 -10.93 3.84
CA GLU A 54 -9.00 -12.18 4.60
C GLU A 54 -8.58 -11.91 6.06
N LEU A 55 -7.63 -10.99 6.25
CA LEU A 55 -7.22 -10.54 7.58
C LEU A 55 -8.37 -9.88 8.34
N SER A 56 -9.14 -9.00 7.68
CA SER A 56 -10.28 -8.31 8.29
C SER A 56 -11.38 -9.26 8.73
N LYS A 57 -11.62 -10.32 7.93
CA LYS A 57 -12.57 -11.37 8.28
C LYS A 57 -12.11 -12.11 9.53
N THR A 58 -10.83 -12.45 9.61
CA THR A 58 -10.27 -13.12 10.78
C THR A 58 -10.34 -12.24 12.03
N VAL A 59 -10.05 -10.95 11.91
CA VAL A 59 -10.21 -9.96 12.99
C VAL A 59 -11.65 -9.91 13.50
N ARG A 60 -12.64 -9.85 12.60
CA ARG A 60 -14.07 -9.88 12.96
C ARG A 60 -14.48 -11.20 13.61
N GLU A 61 -13.97 -12.33 13.11
CA GLU A 61 -14.23 -13.65 13.69
C GLU A 61 -13.71 -13.72 15.14
N VAL A 62 -12.48 -13.28 15.39
CA VAL A 62 -11.89 -13.22 16.73
C VAL A 62 -12.68 -12.27 17.63
N PHE A 63 -13.10 -11.11 17.13
CA PHE A 63 -13.93 -10.17 17.89
C PHE A 63 -15.30 -10.76 18.26
N ALA A 64 -15.95 -11.48 17.35
CA ALA A 64 -17.28 -12.06 17.55
C ALA A 64 -17.31 -13.26 18.53
N MET A 65 -16.14 -13.80 18.93
CA MET A 65 -16.09 -14.91 19.89
C MET A 65 -16.69 -14.48 21.24
N LYS A 66 -17.82 -15.12 21.60
CA LYS A 66 -18.62 -14.81 22.79
C LYS A 66 -18.04 -15.37 24.10
N SER A 67 -17.17 -16.37 24.04
CA SER A 67 -16.63 -17.05 25.21
C SER A 67 -15.15 -17.30 25.03
N CYS A 68 -14.34 -16.45 25.67
CA CYS A 68 -12.90 -16.63 25.78
C CYS A 68 -12.64 -16.91 27.27
N ASN A 69 -12.54 -18.19 27.65
CA ASN A 69 -12.07 -18.58 28.99
C ASN A 69 -10.53 -18.41 29.05
N GLY A 70 -10.01 -17.23 28.70
CA GLY A 70 -8.59 -16.93 28.51
C GLY A 70 -8.34 -15.88 27.42
N ASN A 71 -7.09 -15.76 26.95
CA ASN A 71 -6.74 -14.89 25.82
C ASN A 71 -7.30 -15.49 24.52
N CYS A 72 -8.19 -14.77 23.84
CA CYS A 72 -8.64 -15.13 22.50
C CYS A 72 -7.57 -14.72 21.50
N GLU A 73 -6.69 -15.65 21.18
CA GLU A 73 -5.56 -15.45 20.28
C GLU A 73 -5.72 -16.32 19.03
N ARG A 74 -5.40 -15.75 17.86
CA ARG A 74 -5.33 -16.49 16.60
C ARG A 74 -4.15 -16.01 15.79
N ASN A 75 -3.34 -16.95 15.33
CA ASN A 75 -2.29 -16.65 14.38
C ASN A 75 -2.81 -16.75 12.96
N VAL A 76 -2.37 -15.82 12.11
CA VAL A 76 -2.71 -15.75 10.69
C VAL A 76 -1.44 -15.57 9.91
N LEU A 77 -1.24 -16.41 8.91
CA LEU A 77 -0.16 -16.21 7.95
C LEU A 77 -0.59 -15.15 6.93
N PHE A 78 0.12 -14.03 6.92
CA PHE A 78 -0.12 -12.92 6.00
C PHE A 78 0.99 -12.89 4.95
N PHE A 79 0.63 -12.66 3.69
CA PHE A 79 1.57 -12.66 2.57
C PHE A 79 1.64 -11.28 1.93
N PRO A 80 2.37 -10.34 2.55
CA PRO A 80 2.51 -8.97 2.06
C PRO A 80 3.54 -8.86 0.93
N GLU A 81 3.49 -7.73 0.23
CA GLU A 81 4.63 -7.29 -0.57
C GLU A 81 5.73 -6.75 0.38
N PRO A 82 7.00 -7.15 0.21
CA PRO A 82 8.10 -6.60 1.00
C PRO A 82 8.14 -5.07 0.88
N SER A 83 8.59 -4.38 1.93
CA SER A 83 8.61 -2.91 2.10
C SER A 83 7.25 -2.21 2.25
N TRP A 84 6.15 -2.96 2.28
CA TRP A 84 4.85 -2.39 2.63
C TRP A 84 4.64 -2.37 4.15
N PHE A 85 3.64 -1.62 4.58
CA PHE A 85 3.38 -1.33 5.99
C PHE A 85 1.93 -1.66 6.35
N LEU A 86 1.72 -2.33 7.48
CA LEU A 86 0.41 -2.49 8.12
C LEU A 86 0.26 -1.47 9.24
N LYS A 87 -0.83 -0.69 9.19
CA LYS A 87 -1.06 0.42 10.11
C LYS A 87 -2.52 0.52 10.51
N THR A 88 -2.76 0.90 11.76
CA THR A 88 -4.10 1.26 12.24
C THR A 88 -4.23 2.76 12.42
N PHE A 89 -5.36 3.30 11.97
CA PHE A 89 -5.76 4.68 12.18
C PHE A 89 -6.95 4.70 13.14
N ILE A 90 -6.85 5.56 14.16
CA ILE A 90 -7.89 5.79 15.17
C ILE A 90 -8.34 7.25 15.14
N ASN A 91 -9.49 7.55 15.77
CA ASN A 91 -10.04 8.91 15.87
C ASN A 91 -10.42 9.56 14.54
N TYR A 92 -10.95 8.78 13.59
CA TYR A 92 -11.47 9.26 12.31
C TYR A 92 -10.47 9.99 11.39
N LYS A 93 -9.17 9.97 11.73
CA LYS A 93 -8.08 10.51 10.89
C LYS A 93 -7.65 9.49 9.84
N PHE A 94 -8.59 9.14 8.96
CA PHE A 94 -8.36 8.16 7.92
C PHE A 94 -7.80 8.82 6.64
N PRO A 95 -6.86 8.17 5.95
CA PRO A 95 -6.36 8.65 4.66
C PRO A 95 -7.51 8.74 3.64
N ASP A 96 -7.59 9.86 2.90
CA ASP A 96 -8.48 10.07 1.75
C ASP A 96 -9.95 9.63 1.91
N GLY A 97 -10.52 9.76 3.11
CA GLY A 97 -11.92 9.37 3.37
C GLY A 97 -12.17 7.86 3.39
N GLN A 98 -11.12 7.05 3.39
CA GLN A 98 -11.18 5.61 3.63
C GLN A 98 -11.83 5.33 4.99
N CYS A 99 -12.51 4.19 5.13
CA CYS A 99 -13.16 3.78 6.39
C CYS A 99 -14.16 4.80 6.99
N ARG A 100 -14.79 5.64 6.16
CA ARG A 100 -15.76 6.63 6.65
C ARG A 100 -16.91 5.94 7.39
N GLY A 101 -17.15 6.36 8.63
CA GLY A 101 -18.19 5.81 9.51
C GLY A 101 -17.74 4.63 10.38
N SER A 102 -16.48 4.21 10.27
CA SER A 102 -15.85 3.21 11.15
C SER A 102 -15.20 3.86 12.37
N ILE A 103 -15.05 3.09 13.46
CA ILE A 103 -14.35 3.50 14.69
C ILE A 103 -12.84 3.41 14.48
N SER A 104 -12.38 2.32 13.89
CA SER A 104 -10.98 2.11 13.52
C SER A 104 -10.84 1.65 12.07
N CYS A 105 -9.63 1.83 11.54
CA CYS A 105 -9.32 1.48 10.16
C CYS A 105 -7.96 0.79 10.12
N LEU A 106 -7.89 -0.41 9.54
CA LEU A 106 -6.66 -1.15 9.29
C LEU A 106 -6.29 -0.95 7.82
N CYS A 107 -5.08 -0.46 7.56
CA CYS A 107 -4.61 -0.21 6.21
C CYS A 107 -3.27 -0.89 5.94
N VAL A 108 -3.11 -1.27 4.67
CA VAL A 108 -1.84 -1.72 4.09
C VAL A 108 -1.44 -0.70 3.04
N CYS A 109 -0.22 -0.17 3.14
CA CYS A 109 0.28 0.92 2.29
C CYS A 109 1.75 0.73 1.92
N ASP A 110 2.17 1.30 0.79
CA ASP A 110 3.54 1.20 0.26
C ASP A 110 4.52 2.21 0.89
N THR A 111 4.04 3.04 1.81
CA THR A 111 4.82 4.09 2.51
C THR A 111 4.45 4.13 3.98
N GLU A 112 5.39 4.53 4.83
CA GLU A 112 5.19 4.59 6.29
C GLU A 112 4.01 5.50 6.72
N ASN A 113 3.83 6.60 5.99
CA ASN A 113 2.78 7.57 6.29
C ASN A 113 1.41 7.19 5.69
N CYS A 114 1.38 6.20 4.79
CA CYS A 114 0.22 5.89 3.95
C CYS A 114 -0.35 7.14 3.25
N ASP A 115 0.50 8.05 2.78
CA ASP A 115 0.14 9.31 2.10
C ASP A 115 0.08 9.16 0.56
N THR A 116 0.25 7.93 0.07
CA THR A 116 0.24 7.60 -1.35
C THR A 116 -1.14 7.15 -1.82
N ARG A 117 -1.25 7.01 -3.15
CA ARG A 117 -2.43 6.41 -3.79
C ARG A 117 -2.48 4.88 -3.68
N TYR A 118 -1.43 4.24 -3.17
CA TYR A 118 -1.33 2.78 -3.06
C TYR A 118 -1.63 2.36 -1.64
N ILE A 119 -2.91 2.46 -1.31
CA ILE A 119 -3.42 2.15 0.01
C ILE A 119 -4.66 1.27 -0.12
N SER A 120 -4.72 0.24 0.71
CA SER A 120 -5.91 -0.56 0.92
C SER A 120 -6.31 -0.45 2.39
N CYS A 121 -7.59 -0.23 2.67
CA CYS A 121 -8.08 -0.02 4.03
C CYS A 121 -9.36 -0.80 4.29
N GLN A 122 -9.50 -1.33 5.51
CA GLN A 122 -10.70 -2.00 6.00
C GLN A 122 -11.16 -1.35 7.30
N GLY A 123 -12.44 -1.01 7.35
CA GLY A 123 -13.08 -0.35 8.49
C GLY A 123 -13.68 -1.34 9.49
N PHE A 124 -13.64 -0.97 10.77
CA PHE A 124 -14.20 -1.74 11.87
C PHE A 124 -15.07 -0.87 12.78
N ASP A 125 -16.10 -1.47 13.36
CA ASP A 125 -17.01 -0.91 14.36
C ASP A 125 -16.52 -1.13 15.80
N PHE A 126 -15.26 -1.51 15.95
CA PHE A 126 -14.55 -1.70 17.22
C PHE A 126 -13.09 -1.24 17.07
N ASP A 127 -12.36 -1.17 18.19
CA ASP A 127 -10.96 -0.73 18.18
C ASP A 127 -10.04 -1.85 17.69
N VAL A 128 -9.22 -1.53 16.69
CA VAL A 128 -8.15 -2.38 16.18
C VAL A 128 -6.84 -1.62 16.32
N LYS A 129 -5.84 -2.26 16.91
CA LYS A 129 -4.50 -1.72 17.10
C LYS A 129 -3.45 -2.68 16.57
N VAL A 130 -2.63 -2.21 15.64
CA VAL A 130 -1.41 -2.93 15.24
C VAL A 130 -0.32 -2.72 16.29
N THR A 131 0.45 -3.76 16.59
CA THR A 131 1.55 -3.78 17.57
C THR A 131 2.82 -4.30 16.91
N GLY A 132 3.55 -3.41 16.24
CA GLY A 132 4.82 -3.70 15.57
C GLY A 132 6.00 -2.91 16.15
N LYS A 133 7.20 -3.09 15.56
CA LYS A 133 8.39 -2.28 15.89
C LYS A 133 8.62 -1.20 14.82
N TYR A 134 8.28 0.06 15.12
CA TYR A 134 9.13 1.22 14.78
C TYR A 134 8.80 2.44 15.66
N THR A 135 9.81 3.30 15.82
CA THR A 135 9.92 4.52 16.66
C THR A 135 10.06 5.69 15.65
N GLU A 136 9.23 6.72 15.59
CA GLU A 136 9.29 7.92 16.43
C GLU A 136 8.00 8.74 16.28
N SER A 137 7.65 9.42 17.36
CA SER A 137 6.67 10.49 17.41
C SER A 137 7.05 11.64 16.47
N LEU A 138 6.41 11.74 15.31
CA LEU A 138 6.44 12.96 14.50
C LEU A 138 5.55 14.01 15.16
N VAL A 139 6.10 14.72 16.14
CA VAL A 139 5.51 15.96 16.66
C VAL A 139 5.77 17.04 15.61
N LEU A 140 4.73 17.37 14.83
CA LEU A 140 4.74 18.59 14.02
C LEU A 140 4.63 19.79 14.97
N ILE A 141 5.78 20.35 15.37
CA ILE A 141 5.84 21.67 16.01
C ILE A 141 5.78 22.70 14.88
N GLU A 142 4.63 23.36 14.69
CA GLU A 142 4.58 24.53 13.82
C GLU A 142 5.42 25.68 14.40
N PRO A 143 6.27 26.35 13.61
CA PRO A 143 7.07 27.46 14.10
C PRO A 143 6.17 28.70 14.27
N GLY A 144 5.68 28.93 15.49
CA GLY A 144 5.08 30.22 15.87
C GLY A 144 3.78 30.20 16.69
N GLY A 145 3.27 29.04 17.11
CA GLY A 145 2.01 28.94 17.87
C GLY A 145 2.21 28.47 19.31
N THR A 146 1.56 29.15 20.25
CA THR A 146 1.38 28.74 21.66
C THR A 146 1.17 27.22 21.80
N ALA A 147 1.95 26.60 22.68
CA ALA A 147 1.85 25.18 23.03
C ALA A 147 0.41 24.82 23.42
N SER A 148 -0.36 24.37 22.44
CA SER A 148 -1.72 23.89 22.57
C SER A 148 -1.61 22.39 22.41
N GLN A 149 -1.46 21.68 23.53
CA GLN A 149 -1.62 20.23 23.69
C GLN A 149 -1.28 19.41 22.42
N GLY A 150 0.00 19.45 22.05
CA GLY A 150 0.56 18.42 21.18
C GLY A 150 0.57 17.11 21.94
N ASP A 151 0.06 16.05 21.32
CA ASP A 151 0.73 14.75 21.27
C ASP A 151 -0.06 13.82 20.33
N LEU A 152 0.35 13.81 19.05
CA LEU A 152 0.20 12.61 18.22
C LEU A 152 1.04 11.54 18.90
N THR A 153 0.53 10.34 19.19
CA THR A 153 1.28 9.07 19.01
C THR A 153 0.66 7.87 19.68
N ILE A 154 0.11 6.95 18.89
CA ILE A 154 0.74 5.64 18.62
C ILE A 154 0.27 5.23 17.22
N SER A 155 1.12 5.28 16.21
CA SER A 155 0.92 4.40 15.05
C SER A 155 2.01 3.37 15.11
N GLU A 156 1.79 2.36 15.95
CA GLU A 156 2.54 1.12 15.89
C GLU A 156 2.28 0.56 14.48
N VAL A 157 3.37 0.37 13.73
CA VAL A 157 3.36 -0.08 12.34
C VAL A 157 4.14 -1.39 12.28
N ILE A 158 3.67 -2.31 11.45
CA ILE A 158 4.43 -3.49 11.05
C ILE A 158 4.96 -3.23 9.65
N GLU A 159 6.28 -3.11 9.50
CA GLU A 159 6.95 -3.15 8.21
C GLU A 159 7.12 -4.61 7.78
N PHE A 160 6.70 -4.92 6.55
CA PHE A 160 6.84 -6.24 5.99
C PHE A 160 8.23 -6.42 5.36
N LYS A 161 9.07 -7.20 6.02
CA LYS A 161 10.43 -7.50 5.54
C LYS A 161 10.52 -8.76 4.69
N GLU A 162 9.53 -9.64 4.84
CA GLU A 162 9.47 -10.96 4.22
C GLU A 162 8.16 -11.09 3.43
N GLU A 163 8.16 -12.01 2.46
CA GLU A 163 6.97 -12.31 1.63
C GLU A 163 5.89 -13.10 2.38
N ALA A 164 6.20 -13.56 3.59
CA ALA A 164 5.27 -14.20 4.51
C ALA A 164 5.61 -13.80 5.95
N ILE A 165 4.60 -13.41 6.72
CA ILE A 165 4.72 -13.01 8.12
C ILE A 165 3.58 -13.62 8.93
N GLU A 166 3.88 -14.16 10.10
CA GLU A 166 2.85 -14.66 11.00
C GLU A 166 2.39 -13.53 11.93
N LEU A 167 1.09 -13.20 11.85
CA LEU A 167 0.44 -12.19 12.66
C LEU A 167 -0.37 -12.85 13.77
N GLN A 168 -0.15 -12.44 15.02
CA GLN A 168 -0.94 -12.80 16.17
C GLN A 168 -2.06 -11.77 16.37
N ILE A 169 -3.31 -12.25 16.39
CA ILE A 169 -4.50 -11.44 16.62
C ILE A 169 -5.04 -11.78 18.02
N ILE A 170 -5.05 -10.81 18.92
CA ILE A 170 -5.45 -10.98 20.33
C ILE A 170 -6.65 -10.10 20.64
N LYS A 171 -7.69 -10.68 21.25
CA LYS A 171 -8.82 -9.92 21.78
C LYS A 171 -8.61 -9.56 23.25
N GLU A 172 -8.62 -8.27 23.55
CA GLU A 172 -8.55 -7.68 24.89
C GLU A 172 -9.81 -6.83 25.15
N GLY A 173 -10.88 -7.48 25.63
CA GLY A 173 -12.17 -6.80 25.83
C GLY A 173 -12.79 -6.35 24.50
N ASN A 174 -12.87 -5.04 24.28
CA ASN A 174 -13.38 -4.42 23.04
C ASN A 174 -12.28 -4.03 22.04
N LEU A 175 -11.01 -4.34 22.37
CA LEU A 175 -9.85 -4.04 21.53
C LEU A 175 -9.34 -5.33 20.87
N ILE A 176 -9.01 -5.25 19.59
CA ILE A 176 -8.22 -6.26 18.88
C ILE A 176 -6.79 -5.74 18.70
N ARG A 177 -5.80 -6.53 19.12
CA ARG A 177 -4.38 -6.26 18.89
C ARG A 177 -3.86 -7.19 17.80
N ILE A 178 -3.07 -6.65 16.87
CA ILE A 178 -2.46 -7.40 15.77
C ILE A 178 -0.95 -7.20 15.85
N GLY A 179 -0.18 -8.23 16.18
CA GLY A 179 1.28 -8.16 16.30
C GLY A 179 1.99 -9.21 15.46
N GLU A 180 3.28 -9.01 15.21
CA GLU A 180 4.15 -10.05 14.63
C GLU A 180 4.50 -11.09 15.70
N VAL A 181 4.40 -12.38 15.34
CA VAL A 181 4.89 -13.49 16.17
C VAL A 181 6.42 -13.50 16.11
N LYS A 182 7.10 -13.35 17.26
CA LYS A 182 8.57 -13.41 17.37
C LYS A 182 9.08 -14.81 17.62
#